data_AF-A0A316MVV2-F1
#
_entry.id   AF-A0A316MVV2-F1
#
_cell.length_a   1.000
_cell.length_b   1.000
_cell.length_c   1.000
_cell.angle_alpha   90.00
_cell.angle_beta   90.00
_cell.angle_gamma   90.00
#
_symmetry.space_group_name_H-M   'P 1'
#
loop_
_entity.id
_entity.type
_entity.pdbx_description
1 polymer ?
#
loop_
_entity_poly.entity_id
_entity_poly.type
_entity_poly.pdbx_seq_one_letter_code
_entity_poly.pdbx_strand_id
1 'polypeptide(L)'
;MRQVGEMLDLPVLFEPQSSLPGASAVDVAAWVGALEMEVPRCLAGYESEREGEMTRLFPAQAGERASSEQREGGKPDVLREGVRCVWCYRVRMEASARLAKARGFAAFSSSLLYSRYQHHELIVAEAERAARLFKVPFFYRDFRTYWQQGIDYSRELGIYRQKWCGCILSRTEAEAWKKQREERRAALRAARRAEHEANAARKRGRAGI
;
A
#
# COMPACT_ATOMS: atom_id res chain seq x y z
N MET A 1 16.86 3.88 12.18
CA MET A 1 15.66 4.59 12.67
C MET A 1 15.96 5.69 13.69
N ARG A 2 17.10 5.67 14.41
CA ARG A 2 17.53 6.73 15.34
C ARG A 2 17.63 8.12 14.69
N GLN A 3 18.31 8.24 13.55
CA GLN A 3 18.41 9.48 12.78
C GLN A 3 17.03 10.05 12.39
N VAL A 4 16.06 9.18 12.10
CA VAL A 4 14.68 9.60 11.78
C VAL A 4 13.90 9.94 13.06
N GLY A 5 14.19 9.34 14.21
CA GLY A 5 13.58 9.74 15.49
C GLY A 5 14.08 11.10 15.98
N GLU A 6 15.40 11.31 15.94
CA GLU A 6 16.09 12.53 16.36
C GLU A 6 15.76 13.72 15.46
N MET A 7 15.64 13.51 14.15
CA MET A 7 15.27 14.58 13.21
C MET A 7 13.82 15.06 13.39
N LEU A 8 12.96 14.27 14.05
CA LEU A 8 11.52 14.51 14.15
C LEU A 8 11.04 14.88 15.55
N ASP A 9 11.98 15.09 16.48
CA ASP A 9 11.76 15.48 17.87
C ASP A 9 10.76 14.54 18.60
N LEU A 10 10.81 13.26 18.24
CA LEU A 10 9.99 12.22 18.87
C LEU A 10 10.79 11.60 20.02
N PRO A 11 10.18 11.34 21.20
CA PRO A 11 10.83 10.57 22.23
C PRO A 11 11.19 9.20 21.65
N VAL A 12 12.49 8.91 21.61
CA VAL A 12 13.03 7.63 21.16
C VAL A 12 12.67 6.59 22.22
N LEU A 13 11.47 6.01 22.12
CA LEU A 13 10.97 4.96 23.03
C LEU A 13 11.63 3.59 22.76
N PHE A 14 12.51 3.52 21.77
CA PHE A 14 13.29 2.35 21.42
C PHE A 14 14.76 2.76 21.32
N GLU A 15 15.50 2.55 22.40
CA GLU A 15 16.96 2.46 22.32
C GLU A 15 17.29 1.10 21.68
N PRO A 16 17.73 1.03 20.42
CA PRO A 16 18.33 -0.20 19.95
C PRO A 16 19.55 -0.40 20.84
N GLN A 17 19.57 -1.50 21.60
CA GLN A 17 20.74 -1.84 22.42
C GLN A 17 21.98 -1.70 21.53
N SER A 18 22.81 -0.71 21.87
CA SER A 18 24.05 -0.45 21.19
C SER A 18 24.86 -1.74 21.29
N SER A 19 25.13 -2.33 20.12
CA SER A 19 25.69 -3.66 19.92
C SER A 19 24.76 -4.83 20.32
N LEU A 20 24.16 -5.46 19.31
CA LEU A 20 24.27 -6.92 19.30
C LEU A 20 25.77 -7.21 19.21
N PRO A 21 26.35 -7.99 20.15
CA PRO A 21 27.76 -8.31 20.09
C PRO A 21 28.01 -9.14 18.83
N GLY A 22 28.84 -8.60 17.94
CA GLY A 22 29.19 -9.24 16.68
C GLY A 22 28.32 -8.80 15.50
N ALA A 23 28.92 -8.82 14.33
CA ALA A 23 28.29 -8.59 13.04
C ALA A 23 27.26 -9.69 12.68
N SER A 24 26.30 -9.99 13.56
CA SER A 24 25.13 -10.74 13.16
C SER A 24 24.16 -9.76 12.52
N ALA A 25 24.09 -9.82 11.19
CA ALA A 25 22.88 -9.42 10.49
C ALA A 25 21.71 -9.97 11.31
N VAL A 26 20.76 -9.11 11.71
CA VAL A 26 19.52 -9.57 12.33
C VAL A 26 19.01 -10.67 11.42
N ASP A 27 19.05 -11.91 11.88
CA ASP A 27 18.57 -13.03 11.09
C ASP A 27 17.07 -12.85 11.03
N VAL A 28 16.63 -12.20 9.94
CA VAL A 28 15.23 -11.87 9.70
C VAL A 28 14.41 -13.16 9.73
N ALA A 29 14.96 -14.29 9.29
CA ALA A 29 14.27 -15.57 9.34
C ALA A 29 14.15 -16.09 10.78
N ALA A 30 15.19 -15.99 11.60
CA ALA A 30 15.11 -16.35 13.03
C ALA A 30 14.15 -15.43 13.81
N TRP A 31 14.19 -14.12 13.54
CA TRP A 31 13.29 -13.15 14.17
C TRP A 31 11.84 -13.36 13.75
N VAL A 32 11.59 -13.60 12.45
CA VAL A 32 10.26 -13.95 11.92
C VAL A 32 9.78 -15.30 12.47
N GLY A 33 10.66 -16.28 12.61
CA GLY A 33 10.35 -17.59 13.20
C GLY A 33 10.00 -17.50 14.69
N ALA A 34 10.73 -16.67 15.45
CA ALA A 34 10.50 -16.45 16.88
C ALA A 34 9.23 -15.63 17.20
N LEU A 35 8.61 -15.01 16.19
CA LEU A 35 7.37 -14.29 16.40
C LEU A 35 6.20 -15.23 16.72
N GLU A 36 6.29 -16.54 16.40
CA GLU A 36 5.20 -17.53 16.56
C GLU A 36 3.85 -16.97 16.07
N MET A 37 3.91 -16.12 15.05
CA MET A 37 2.74 -15.46 14.49
C MET A 37 2.23 -16.30 13.34
N GLU A 38 1.00 -16.79 13.44
CA GLU A 38 0.21 -17.01 12.24
C GLU A 38 0.04 -15.66 11.55
N VAL A 39 0.88 -15.39 10.55
CA VAL A 39 0.60 -14.34 9.57
C VAL A 39 -0.64 -14.82 8.84
N PRO A 40 -1.79 -14.12 8.93
CA PRO A 40 -2.93 -14.43 8.09
C PRO A 40 -2.45 -14.19 6.66
N ARG A 41 -2.04 -15.27 5.99
CA ARG A 41 -1.63 -15.20 4.60
C ARG A 41 -2.91 -14.87 3.86
N CYS A 42 -3.10 -13.60 3.54
CA CYS A 42 -4.18 -13.16 2.66
C CYS A 42 -4.11 -13.83 1.27
N LEU A 43 -3.04 -14.60 0.99
CA LEU A 43 -2.72 -15.23 -0.29
C LEU A 43 -1.91 -16.55 -0.14
N ALA A 44 -2.13 -17.37 0.91
CA ALA A 44 -1.61 -18.75 0.85
C ALA A 44 -2.46 -19.52 -0.16
N GLY A 45 -1.92 -19.93 -1.31
CA GLY A 45 -2.66 -20.80 -2.24
C GLY A 45 -3.28 -20.12 -3.47
N TYR A 46 -3.02 -18.83 -3.71
CA TYR A 46 -3.57 -18.15 -4.90
C TYR A 46 -3.05 -18.70 -6.25
N GLU A 47 -1.95 -19.45 -6.25
CA GLU A 47 -1.46 -20.10 -7.47
C GLU A 47 -2.25 -21.37 -7.85
N SER A 48 -3.07 -21.94 -6.96
CA SER A 48 -3.61 -23.30 -7.17
C SER A 48 -5.11 -23.46 -7.37
N GLU A 49 -6.01 -22.51 -7.08
CA GLU A 49 -7.45 -22.78 -7.24
C GLU A 49 -8.25 -21.65 -7.90
N ARG A 50 -8.83 -21.97 -9.08
CA ARG A 50 -9.70 -21.07 -9.85
C ARG A 50 -11.11 -21.05 -9.25
N GLU A 51 -11.66 -19.84 -9.17
CA GLU A 51 -13.09 -19.51 -9.09
C GLU A 51 -13.85 -19.69 -7.75
N GLY A 52 -13.42 -20.56 -6.82
CA GLY A 52 -14.19 -20.81 -5.58
C GLY A 52 -13.93 -19.89 -4.37
N GLU A 53 -12.79 -19.18 -4.32
CA GLU A 53 -12.25 -18.66 -3.04
C GLU A 53 -12.53 -17.16 -2.77
N MET A 54 -12.98 -16.41 -3.78
CA MET A 54 -13.25 -14.97 -3.66
C MET A 54 -14.38 -14.65 -2.66
N THR A 55 -15.38 -15.54 -2.55
CA THR A 55 -16.52 -15.40 -1.63
C THR A 55 -16.13 -15.72 -0.18
N ARG A 56 -15.05 -16.50 0.05
CA ARG A 56 -14.52 -16.80 1.40
C ARG A 56 -13.67 -15.67 1.98
N LEU A 57 -12.97 -14.91 1.13
CA LEU A 57 -12.07 -13.83 1.56
C LEU A 57 -12.82 -12.57 2.03
N PHE A 58 -14.07 -12.39 1.60
CA PHE A 58 -14.92 -11.27 1.97
C PHE A 58 -16.29 -11.77 2.47
N PRO A 59 -16.36 -12.44 3.64
CA PRO A 59 -17.65 -12.81 4.19
C PRO A 59 -18.39 -11.52 4.56
N ALA A 60 -19.57 -11.31 3.96
CA ALA A 60 -20.46 -10.22 4.35
C ALA A 60 -20.73 -10.33 5.86
N GLN A 61 -20.49 -9.27 6.61
CA GLN A 61 -20.78 -9.30 8.04
C GLN A 61 -22.30 -9.24 8.25
N ALA A 62 -22.80 -9.96 9.25
CA ALA A 62 -24.22 -9.98 9.60
C ALA A 62 -24.73 -8.54 9.82
N GLY A 63 -25.55 -8.04 8.90
CA GLY A 63 -26.10 -6.68 8.91
C GLY A 63 -25.82 -5.83 7.67
N GLU A 64 -24.85 -6.21 6.83
CA GLU A 64 -24.58 -5.51 5.57
C GLU A 64 -25.53 -6.02 4.47
N ARG A 65 -26.66 -5.34 4.27
CA ARG A 65 -27.50 -5.57 3.09
C ARG A 65 -26.72 -5.12 1.84
N ALA A 66 -26.23 -6.09 1.08
CA ALA A 66 -25.79 -5.86 -0.29
C ALA A 66 -26.99 -5.31 -1.09
N SER A 67 -26.95 -4.02 -1.44
CA SER A 67 -27.92 -3.45 -2.38
C SER A 67 -27.72 -4.11 -3.74
N SER A 68 -28.77 -4.79 -4.20
CA SER A 68 -28.83 -5.64 -5.38
C SER A 68 -28.80 -4.86 -6.70
N GLU A 69 -27.74 -4.09 -6.96
CA GLU A 69 -27.46 -3.54 -8.30
C GLU A 69 -26.24 -4.25 -8.90
N GLN A 70 -26.44 -5.49 -9.34
CA GLN A 70 -25.51 -6.17 -10.23
C GLN A 70 -25.64 -5.53 -11.62
N ARG A 71 -24.76 -4.56 -11.93
CA ARG A 71 -24.60 -4.05 -13.30
C ARG A 71 -23.66 -4.98 -14.07
N GLU A 72 -24.17 -5.58 -15.14
CA GLU A 72 -23.42 -6.46 -16.04
C GLU A 72 -22.10 -5.80 -16.49
N GLY A 73 -20.97 -6.47 -16.26
CA GLY A 73 -19.63 -6.05 -16.70
C GLY A 73 -18.76 -5.32 -15.67
N GLY A 74 -19.27 -5.02 -14.47
CA GLY A 74 -18.49 -4.39 -13.39
C GLY A 74 -17.81 -5.40 -12.45
N LYS A 75 -16.64 -5.06 -11.88
CA LYS A 75 -16.11 -5.79 -10.70
C LYS A 75 -17.19 -5.77 -9.60
N PRO A 76 -17.42 -6.87 -8.86
CA PRO A 76 -18.36 -6.87 -7.74
C PRO A 76 -17.94 -5.81 -6.71
N ASP A 77 -18.91 -5.14 -6.07
CA ASP A 77 -18.67 -3.95 -5.22
C ASP A 77 -17.66 -4.22 -4.09
N VAL A 78 -17.64 -5.45 -3.57
CA VAL A 78 -16.66 -5.91 -2.56
C VAL A 78 -15.21 -5.82 -3.03
N LEU A 79 -14.95 -5.83 -4.34
CA LEU A 79 -13.61 -5.67 -4.93
C LEU A 79 -13.28 -4.23 -5.29
N ARG A 80 -14.20 -3.28 -5.09
CA ARG A 80 -13.95 -1.87 -5.37
C ARG A 80 -12.86 -1.33 -4.44
N GLU A 81 -11.98 -0.50 -5.00
CA GLU A 81 -10.99 0.23 -4.22
C GLU A 81 -11.69 1.09 -3.16
N GLY A 82 -11.10 1.20 -1.97
CA GLY A 82 -11.78 1.73 -0.78
C GLY A 82 -12.52 0.62 -0.02
N VAL A 83 -13.53 0.00 -0.62
CA VAL A 83 -14.36 -1.05 0.02
C VAL A 83 -13.51 -2.22 0.49
N ARG A 84 -12.79 -2.87 -0.44
CA ARG A 84 -11.88 -3.97 -0.10
C ARG A 84 -10.75 -3.56 0.84
N CYS A 85 -10.37 -2.28 0.79
CA CYS A 85 -9.21 -1.75 1.52
C CYS A 85 -9.50 -1.71 3.02
N VAL A 86 -10.75 -1.39 3.41
CA VAL A 86 -11.20 -1.44 4.81
C VAL A 86 -10.94 -2.81 5.42
N TRP A 87 -11.29 -3.89 4.71
CA TRP A 87 -11.04 -5.25 5.19
C TRP A 87 -9.55 -5.56 5.33
N CYS A 88 -8.73 -5.16 4.35
CA CYS A 88 -7.28 -5.33 4.42
C CYS A 88 -6.66 -4.58 5.61
N TYR A 89 -7.09 -3.34 5.87
CA TYR A 89 -6.64 -2.58 7.03
C TYR A 89 -7.10 -3.23 8.33
N ARG A 90 -8.36 -3.65 8.42
CA ARG A 90 -8.94 -4.34 9.58
C ARG A 90 -8.08 -5.52 10.03
N VAL A 91 -7.84 -6.48 9.14
CA VAL A 91 -7.09 -7.69 9.47
C VAL A 91 -5.66 -7.35 9.93
N ARG A 92 -5.02 -6.37 9.28
CA ARG A 92 -3.66 -5.92 9.66
C ARG A 92 -3.63 -5.25 11.03
N MET A 93 -4.53 -4.31 11.29
CA MET A 93 -4.56 -3.55 12.54
C MET A 93 -4.93 -4.44 13.73
N GLU A 94 -5.90 -5.36 13.54
CA GLU A 94 -6.25 -6.33 14.58
C GLU A 94 -5.09 -7.27 14.89
N ALA A 95 -4.40 -7.80 13.87
CA ALA A 95 -3.23 -8.65 14.09
C ALA A 95 -2.11 -7.92 14.86
N SER A 96 -1.82 -6.66 14.49
CA SER A 96 -0.82 -5.83 15.18
C SER A 96 -1.22 -5.51 16.62
N ALA A 97 -2.47 -5.10 16.86
CA ALA A 97 -2.97 -4.78 18.19
C ALA A 97 -3.03 -6.01 19.11
N ARG A 98 -3.46 -7.16 18.57
CA ARG A 98 -3.47 -8.45 19.27
C ARG A 98 -2.07 -8.85 19.71
N LEU A 99 -1.08 -8.76 18.82
CA LEU A 99 0.31 -9.07 19.16
C LEU A 99 0.85 -8.09 20.22
N ALA A 100 0.58 -6.80 20.04
CA ALA A 100 1.01 -5.78 21.00
C ALA A 100 0.45 -6.04 22.41
N LYS A 101 -0.81 -6.49 22.49
CA LYS A 101 -1.41 -6.91 23.76
C LYS A 101 -0.72 -8.13 24.35
N ALA A 102 -0.50 -9.17 23.53
CA ALA A 102 0.13 -10.42 23.97
C ALA A 102 1.56 -10.22 24.47
N ARG A 103 2.30 -9.27 23.88
CA ARG A 103 3.70 -8.97 24.23
C ARG A 103 3.86 -7.82 25.23
N GLY A 104 2.76 -7.20 25.67
CA GLY A 104 2.78 -6.11 26.65
C GLY A 104 3.37 -4.79 26.12
N PHE A 105 3.27 -4.51 24.81
CA PHE A 105 3.72 -3.24 24.25
C PHE A 105 2.80 -2.09 24.65
N ALA A 106 3.38 -0.91 24.86
CA ALA A 106 2.66 0.29 25.29
C ALA A 106 1.72 0.86 24.20
N ALA A 107 2.04 0.65 22.92
CA ALA A 107 1.25 1.07 21.79
C ALA A 107 1.59 0.24 20.54
N PHE A 108 0.77 0.35 19.49
CA PHE A 108 1.10 -0.13 18.15
C PHE A 108 0.91 1.00 17.12
N SER A 109 1.54 0.86 15.95
CA SER A 109 1.39 1.78 14.84
C SER A 109 1.50 1.04 13.51
N SER A 110 1.48 1.76 12.38
CA SER A 110 1.54 1.17 11.05
C SER A 110 2.41 1.97 10.08
N SER A 111 3.24 1.27 9.31
CA SER A 111 3.99 1.86 8.19
C SER A 111 3.09 2.27 7.02
N LEU A 112 1.82 1.83 7.00
CA LEU A 112 0.84 2.24 5.99
C LEU A 112 0.57 3.76 6.01
N LEU A 113 0.76 4.41 7.16
CA LEU A 113 0.61 5.86 7.36
C LEU A 113 1.61 6.73 6.58
N TYR A 114 2.61 6.11 5.92
CA TYR A 114 3.57 6.80 5.06
C TYR A 114 3.01 7.06 3.64
N SER A 115 2.12 6.19 3.15
CA SER A 115 1.69 6.24 1.76
C SER A 115 0.74 7.41 1.49
N ARG A 116 1.07 8.24 0.49
CA ARG A 116 0.16 9.28 -0.03
C ARG A 116 -0.96 8.74 -0.93
N TYR A 117 -0.88 7.46 -1.30
CA TYR A 117 -1.83 6.82 -2.21
C TYR A 117 -2.85 5.94 -1.49
N GLN A 118 -2.60 5.56 -0.24
CA GLN A 118 -3.54 4.76 0.54
C GLN A 118 -4.58 5.65 1.22
N HIS A 119 -5.73 5.06 1.60
CA HIS A 119 -6.81 5.76 2.28
C HIS A 119 -6.45 5.96 3.76
N HIS A 120 -5.79 7.06 4.05
CA HIS A 120 -5.23 7.38 5.37
C HIS A 120 -6.30 7.37 6.46
N GLU A 121 -7.46 7.95 6.17
CA GLU A 121 -8.58 8.06 7.10
C GLU A 121 -9.15 6.68 7.44
N LEU A 122 -9.23 5.78 6.46
CA LEU A 122 -9.67 4.40 6.66
C LEU A 122 -8.65 3.58 7.45
N ILE A 123 -7.35 3.80 7.23
CA ILE A 123 -6.27 3.18 8.02
C ILE A 123 -6.41 3.59 9.49
N VAL A 124 -6.55 4.89 9.76
CA VAL A 124 -6.71 5.43 11.12
C VAL A 124 -7.98 4.89 11.76
N ALA A 125 -9.12 4.88 11.06
CA ALA A 125 -10.38 4.38 11.59
C ALA A 125 -10.30 2.91 12.02
N GLU A 126 -9.69 2.04 11.20
CA GLU A 126 -9.52 0.62 11.54
C GLU A 126 -8.47 0.41 12.64
N ALA A 127 -7.43 1.24 12.71
CA ALA A 127 -6.44 1.19 13.79
C ALA A 127 -7.05 1.60 15.14
N GLU A 128 -7.82 2.69 15.17
CA GLU A 128 -8.57 3.13 16.35
C GLU A 128 -9.59 2.07 16.81
N ARG A 129 -10.26 1.41 15.87
CA ARG A 129 -11.16 0.30 16.18
C ARG A 129 -10.40 -0.88 16.82
N ALA A 130 -9.26 -1.27 16.26
CA ALA A 130 -8.41 -2.33 16.83
C ALA A 130 -7.86 -1.95 18.23
N ALA A 131 -7.48 -0.68 18.42
CA ALA A 131 -7.02 -0.16 19.71
C ALA A 131 -8.08 -0.33 20.82
N ARG A 132 -9.34 0.03 20.51
CA ARG A 132 -10.48 -0.17 21.43
C ARG A 132 -10.78 -1.64 21.73
N LEU A 133 -10.64 -2.50 20.72
CA LEU A 133 -10.93 -3.93 20.81
C LEU A 133 -9.90 -4.66 21.69
N PHE A 134 -8.61 -4.42 21.46
CA PHE A 134 -7.52 -5.12 22.17
C PHE A 134 -6.99 -4.38 23.40
N LYS A 135 -7.52 -3.18 23.70
CA LYS A 135 -7.09 -2.32 24.82
C LYS A 135 -5.60 -2.01 24.77
N VAL A 136 -5.11 -1.66 23.58
CA VAL A 136 -3.74 -1.19 23.32
C VAL A 136 -3.83 0.13 22.56
N PRO A 137 -3.20 1.22 23.03
CA PRO A 137 -3.18 2.50 22.32
C PRO A 137 -2.66 2.38 20.88
N PHE A 138 -3.32 3.08 19.96
CA PHE A 138 -2.78 3.32 18.62
C PHE A 138 -1.95 4.60 18.63
N PHE A 139 -0.67 4.49 18.28
CA PHE A 139 0.22 5.63 18.12
C PHE A 139 0.08 6.18 16.70
N TYR A 140 -0.69 7.25 16.58
CA TYR A 140 -0.87 7.97 15.32
C TYR A 140 0.26 8.97 15.05
N ARG A 141 0.80 8.93 13.83
CA ARG A 141 1.68 9.97 13.29
C ARG A 141 1.45 10.07 11.79
N ASP A 142 1.32 11.29 11.27
CA ASP A 142 1.30 11.51 9.83
C ASP A 142 2.73 11.46 9.28
N PHE A 143 3.07 10.37 8.58
CA PHE A 143 4.39 10.20 7.96
C PHE A 143 4.44 10.70 6.51
N ARG A 144 3.32 11.22 5.95
CA ARG A 144 3.26 11.71 4.57
C ARG A 144 4.08 13.00 4.37
N THR A 145 4.39 13.70 5.44
CA THR A 145 5.31 14.86 5.47
C THR A 145 6.73 14.46 5.04
N TYR A 146 7.16 13.24 5.35
CA TYR A 146 8.50 12.73 5.03
C TYR A 146 8.59 12.01 3.69
N TRP A 147 7.54 12.08 2.87
CA TRP A 147 7.44 11.32 1.62
C TRP A 147 8.59 11.56 0.65
N GLN A 148 9.03 12.81 0.49
CA GLN A 148 10.12 13.12 -0.45
C GLN A 148 11.46 12.63 0.11
N GLN A 149 11.74 12.93 1.38
CA GLN A 149 12.94 12.44 2.06
C GLN A 149 13.03 10.90 2.02
N GLY A 150 11.92 10.20 2.27
CA GLY A 150 11.89 8.74 2.18
C GLY A 150 12.04 8.22 0.75
N ILE A 151 11.64 8.97 -0.29
CA ILE A 151 11.99 8.66 -1.68
C ILE A 151 13.50 8.74 -1.85
N ASP A 152 14.12 9.85 -1.44
CA ASP A 152 15.53 10.12 -1.68
C ASP A 152 16.40 9.09 -0.96
N TYR A 153 16.15 8.84 0.33
CA TYR A 153 16.83 7.78 1.08
C TYR A 153 16.64 6.39 0.48
N SER A 154 15.43 6.04 0.03
CA SER A 154 15.21 4.72 -0.58
C SER A 154 16.00 4.53 -1.88
N ARG A 155 16.28 5.61 -2.62
CA ARG A 155 17.11 5.57 -3.84
C ARG A 155 18.59 5.44 -3.48
N GLU A 156 19.06 6.20 -2.50
CA GLU A 156 20.43 6.12 -1.98
C GLU A 156 20.75 4.73 -1.46
N LEU A 157 19.81 4.11 -0.75
CA LEU A 157 19.95 2.77 -0.17
C LEU A 157 19.71 1.62 -1.16
N GLY A 158 19.36 1.91 -2.43
CA GLY A 158 19.05 0.88 -3.43
C GLY A 158 17.82 0.03 -3.09
N ILE A 159 16.90 0.54 -2.27
CA ILE A 159 15.71 -0.19 -1.81
C ILE A 159 14.71 -0.32 -2.97
N TYR A 160 14.19 -1.52 -3.17
CA TYR A 160 13.11 -1.77 -4.12
C TYR A 160 11.86 -0.94 -3.76
N ARG A 161 11.34 -0.19 -4.74
CA ARG A 161 10.15 0.66 -4.58
C ARG A 161 8.98 0.12 -5.38
N GLN A 162 8.07 -0.52 -4.69
CA GLN A 162 6.80 -0.99 -5.24
C GLN A 162 5.88 0.18 -5.62
N LYS A 163 5.14 0.06 -6.73
CA LYS A 163 4.21 1.09 -7.23
C LYS A 163 2.73 0.74 -7.01
N TRP A 164 2.45 -0.17 -6.08
CA TRP A 164 1.12 -0.63 -5.68
C TRP A 164 1.14 -1.00 -4.19
N CYS A 165 -0.04 -1.14 -3.56
CA CYS A 165 -0.14 -1.23 -2.10
C CYS A 165 0.25 -2.59 -1.47
N GLY A 166 0.62 -3.58 -2.29
CA GLY A 166 0.91 -4.94 -1.83
C GLY A 166 -0.15 -5.99 -2.20
N CYS A 167 -1.38 -5.59 -2.55
CA CYS A 167 -2.40 -6.55 -2.99
C CYS A 167 -2.36 -6.80 -4.51
N ILE A 168 -2.79 -8.01 -4.92
CA ILE A 168 -2.84 -8.42 -6.32
C ILE A 168 -3.73 -7.50 -7.16
N LEU A 169 -4.84 -7.03 -6.58
CA LEU A 169 -5.79 -6.14 -7.23
C LEU A 169 -5.15 -4.78 -7.56
N SER A 170 -4.42 -4.19 -6.60
CA SER A 170 -3.68 -2.94 -6.80
C SER A 170 -2.53 -3.11 -7.79
N ARG A 171 -1.91 -4.30 -7.87
CA ARG A 171 -0.91 -4.61 -8.91
C ARG A 171 -1.54 -4.56 -10.31
N THR A 172 -2.63 -5.29 -10.51
CA THR A 172 -3.34 -5.33 -11.80
C THR A 172 -3.83 -3.95 -12.22
N GLU A 173 -4.34 -3.15 -11.28
CA GLU A 173 -4.76 -1.76 -11.53
C GLU A 173 -3.57 -0.87 -11.92
N ALA A 174 -2.43 -0.99 -11.23
CA ALA A 174 -1.22 -0.25 -11.55
C ALA A 174 -0.65 -0.61 -12.93
N GLU A 175 -0.70 -1.88 -13.32
CA GLU A 175 -0.30 -2.39 -14.64
C GLU A 175 -1.22 -1.85 -15.75
N ALA A 176 -2.54 -1.90 -15.53
CA ALA A 176 -3.53 -1.33 -16.46
C ALA A 176 -3.33 0.17 -16.66
N TRP A 177 -3.14 0.93 -15.58
CA TRP A 177 -2.83 2.37 -15.65
C TRP A 177 -1.48 2.67 -16.31
N LYS A 178 -0.50 1.78 -16.19
CA LYS A 178 0.77 1.92 -16.91
C LYS A 178 0.55 1.80 -18.42
N LYS A 179 -0.16 0.76 -18.85
CA LYS A 179 -0.49 0.53 -20.28
C LYS A 179 -1.26 1.71 -20.88
N GLN A 180 -2.32 2.17 -20.21
CA GLN A 180 -3.11 3.31 -20.65
C GLN A 180 -2.29 4.60 -20.77
N ARG A 181 -1.37 4.85 -19.82
CA ARG A 181 -0.48 6.03 -19.88
C ARG A 181 0.52 5.96 -21.03
N GLU A 182 1.02 4.77 -21.34
CA GLU A 182 1.93 4.55 -22.46
C GLU A 182 1.22 4.77 -23.80
N GLU A 183 0.02 4.22 -23.96
CA GLU A 183 -0.85 4.44 -25.12
C GLU A 183 -1.18 5.92 -25.30
N ARG A 184 -1.61 6.60 -24.23
CA ARG A 184 -1.90 8.04 -24.25
C ARG A 184 -0.67 8.86 -24.64
N ARG A 185 0.52 8.53 -24.11
CA ARG A 185 1.77 9.20 -24.47
C ARG A 185 2.15 8.96 -25.93
N ALA A 186 1.96 7.75 -26.44
CA ALA A 186 2.21 7.40 -27.83
C ALA A 186 1.28 8.19 -28.77
N ALA A 187 -0.02 8.24 -28.45
CA ALA A 187 -1.00 9.01 -29.19
C ALA A 187 -0.67 10.51 -29.22
N LEU A 188 -0.31 11.10 -28.06
CA LEU A 188 0.11 12.50 -27.98
C LEU A 188 1.36 12.79 -28.82
N ARG A 189 2.34 11.87 -28.84
CA ARG A 189 3.54 12.01 -29.67
C ARG A 189 3.22 11.90 -31.16
N ALA A 190 2.33 11.00 -31.55
CA ALA A 190 1.88 10.86 -32.94
C ALA A 190 1.15 12.12 -33.42
N ALA A 191 0.24 12.67 -32.60
CA ALA A 191 -0.47 13.91 -32.91
C ALA A 191 0.49 15.10 -33.09
N ARG A 192 1.47 15.27 -32.20
CA ARG A 192 2.49 16.33 -32.32
C ARG A 192 3.33 16.19 -33.59
N ARG A 193 3.68 14.97 -34.00
CA ARG A 193 4.42 14.73 -35.24
C ARG A 193 3.60 15.09 -36.47
N ALA A 194 2.34 14.64 -36.52
CA ALA A 194 1.43 14.95 -37.62
C ALA A 194 1.19 16.47 -37.75
N GLU A 195 1.03 17.18 -36.62
CA GLU A 195 0.91 18.65 -36.60
C GLU A 195 2.16 19.33 -37.16
N HIS A 196 3.36 18.89 -36.74
CA HIS A 196 4.61 19.42 -37.24
C HIS A 196 4.78 19.18 -38.75
N GLU A 197 4.45 17.99 -39.24
CA GLU A 197 4.49 17.63 -40.67
C GLU A 197 3.50 18.46 -41.50
N ALA A 198 2.27 18.63 -41.02
CA ALA A 198 1.26 19.47 -41.67
C ALA A 198 1.69 20.95 -41.74
N ASN A 199 2.27 21.47 -40.66
CA ASN A 199 2.81 22.83 -40.63
C ASN A 199 3.99 23.01 -41.59
N ALA A 200 4.89 22.03 -41.68
CA ALA A 200 5.97 22.03 -42.65
C ALA A 200 5.45 22.00 -44.10
N ALA A 201 4.44 21.19 -44.39
CA ALA A 201 3.81 21.13 -45.71
C ALA A 201 3.14 22.47 -46.11
N ARG A 202 2.41 23.10 -45.18
CA ARG A 202 1.81 24.43 -45.39
C ARG A 202 2.85 25.50 -45.69
N LYS A 203 3.99 25.50 -44.97
CA LYS A 203 5.09 26.44 -45.23
C LYS A 203 5.70 26.25 -46.61
N ARG A 204 5.90 25.00 -47.06
CA ARG A 204 6.42 24.69 -48.40
C ARG A 204 5.47 25.15 -49.51
N GLY A 205 4.16 24.91 -49.36
CA GLY A 205 3.16 25.37 -50.34
C GLY A 205 3.06 26.89 -50.47
N ARG A 206 3.35 27.63 -49.40
CA ARG A 206 3.34 29.11 -49.39
C ARG A 206 4.61 29.75 -49.96
N ALA A 207 5.71 29.01 -50.05
CA ALA A 207 6.99 29.50 -50.58
C ALA A 207 7.18 29.21 -52.08
N GLY A 208 6.24 28.50 -52.72
CA GLY A 208 6.26 28.15 -54.13
C GLY A 208 5.28 28.96 -55.01
N ILE A 209 4.71 30.03 -54.47
CA ILE A 209 3.94 31.08 -55.19
C ILE A 209 4.75 32.36 -55.09
#